data_AF-A0A246TQE1-F1
#
_entry.id   AF-A0A246TQE1-F1
#
_cell.length_a   1.000
_cell.length_b   1.000
_cell.length_c   1.000
_cell.angle_alpha   90.00
_cell.angle_beta   90.00
_cell.angle_gamma   90.00
#
_symmetry.space_group_name_H-M   'P 1'
#
loop_
_entity.id
_entity.type
_entity.pdbx_description
1 polymer ?
#
loop_
_entity_poly.entity_id
_entity_poly.type
_entity_poly.pdbx_seq_one_letter_code
_entity_poly.pdbx_strand_id
1 'polypeptide(L)'
;MQAEILAALSPAAKFNLALKLENVTLPLRHESENVGTIVDATGRGFVVVDMHRELPDAQVTEIAELIVLAVNAQGGFPASVEMRGAA
;
A
#
# COMPACT_ATOMS: atom_id res chain seq x y z
N MET A 1 -26.85 -4.43 15.82
CA MET A 1 -26.24 -5.50 14.98
C MET A 1 -25.07 -5.02 14.12
N GLN A 2 -25.23 -4.22 13.05
CA GLN A 2 -24.08 -3.82 12.20
C GLN A 2 -23.05 -2.89 12.90
N ALA A 3 -23.51 -1.93 13.71
CA ALA A 3 -22.61 -1.01 14.43
C ALA A 3 -21.77 -1.70 15.53
N GLU A 4 -22.31 -2.73 16.17
CA GLU A 4 -21.62 -3.51 17.22
C GLU A 4 -20.51 -4.38 16.64
N ILE A 5 -20.72 -4.93 15.45
CA ILE A 5 -19.70 -5.71 14.72
C ILE A 5 -18.53 -4.80 14.34
N LEU A 6 -18.80 -3.60 13.81
CA LEU A 6 -17.75 -2.62 13.51
C LEU A 6 -16.99 -2.19 14.76
N ALA A 7 -17.67 -1.99 15.90
CA ALA A 7 -17.00 -1.62 17.15
C ALA A 7 -16.00 -2.69 17.63
N ALA A 8 -16.35 -3.98 17.47
CA ALA A 8 -15.55 -5.13 17.92
C ALA A 8 -14.33 -5.46 17.05
N LEU A 9 -14.23 -4.90 15.83
CA LEU A 9 -13.08 -5.13 14.95
C LEU A 9 -11.79 -4.48 15.49
N SER A 10 -10.66 -5.14 15.27
CA SER A 10 -9.34 -4.55 15.50
C SER A 10 -9.13 -3.30 14.63
N PRO A 11 -8.23 -2.37 15.01
CA PRO A 11 -7.91 -1.21 14.18
C PRO A 11 -7.49 -1.59 12.75
N ALA A 12 -6.65 -2.63 12.60
CA ALA A 12 -6.24 -3.14 11.29
C ALA A 12 -7.43 -3.69 10.49
N ALA A 13 -8.35 -4.42 11.12
CA ALA A 13 -9.53 -4.94 10.44
C ALA A 13 -10.48 -3.82 9.98
N LYS A 14 -10.66 -2.77 10.79
CA LYS A 14 -11.41 -1.57 10.40
C LYS A 14 -10.76 -0.86 9.20
N PHE A 15 -9.43 -0.73 9.22
CA PHE A 15 -8.67 -0.12 8.13
C PHE A 15 -8.79 -0.92 6.82
N ASN A 16 -8.60 -2.25 6.89
CA ASN A 16 -8.78 -3.15 5.74
C ASN A 16 -10.20 -3.06 5.17
N LEU A 17 -11.23 -3.02 6.04
CA LEU A 17 -12.61 -2.89 5.60
C LEU A 17 -12.86 -1.54 4.90
N ALA A 18 -12.34 -0.44 5.46
CA ALA A 18 -12.47 0.88 4.85
C ALA A 18 -11.85 0.91 3.44
N LEU A 19 -10.64 0.38 3.27
CA LEU A 19 -10.01 0.27 1.96
C LEU A 19 -10.78 -0.67 1.02
N LYS A 20 -11.33 -1.77 1.53
CA LYS A 20 -12.11 -2.70 0.72
C LYS A 20 -13.40 -2.07 0.20
N LEU A 21 -14.05 -1.21 0.99
CA LEU A 21 -15.22 -0.44 0.55
C LEU A 21 -14.87 0.54 -0.58
N GLU A 22 -13.65 1.05 -0.60
CA GLU A 22 -13.07 1.85 -1.70
C GLU A 22 -12.48 0.97 -2.83
N ASN A 23 -12.78 -0.33 -2.84
CA ASN A 23 -12.28 -1.30 -3.82
C ASN A 23 -10.75 -1.49 -3.85
N VAL A 24 -10.06 -1.21 -2.74
CA VAL A 24 -8.63 -1.45 -2.56
C VAL A 24 -8.42 -2.70 -1.70
N THR A 25 -7.62 -3.65 -2.18
CA THR A 25 -7.30 -4.88 -1.46
C THR A 25 -5.84 -4.88 -1.00
N LEU A 26 -5.59 -4.93 0.30
CA LEU A 26 -4.24 -5.07 0.84
C LEU A 26 -3.70 -6.50 0.72
N PRO A 27 -2.36 -6.72 0.74
CA PRO A 27 -1.30 -5.71 0.81
C PRO A 27 -1.10 -4.96 -0.51
N LEU A 28 -0.65 -3.70 -0.42
CA LEU A 28 -0.11 -2.96 -1.54
C LEU A 28 1.29 -3.44 -1.90
N ARG A 29 1.69 -3.25 -3.16
CA ARG A 29 3.05 -3.49 -3.65
C ARG A 29 3.41 -2.50 -4.74
N HIS A 30 4.69 -2.39 -5.03
CA HIS A 30 5.16 -1.72 -6.24
C HIS A 30 4.73 -2.50 -7.47
N GLU A 31 4.38 -1.78 -8.52
CA GLU A 31 4.36 -2.35 -9.85
C GLU A 31 5.80 -2.47 -10.36
N SER A 32 6.20 -3.67 -10.81
CA SER A 32 7.58 -3.94 -11.22
C SER A 32 8.01 -3.22 -12.50
N GLU A 33 7.04 -2.82 -13.33
CA GLU A 33 7.30 -2.27 -14.66
C GLU A 33 7.24 -0.74 -14.71
N ASN A 34 6.63 -0.09 -13.71
CA ASN A 34 6.48 1.36 -13.68
C ASN A 34 6.92 1.93 -12.32
N VAL A 35 8.01 2.70 -12.35
CA VAL A 35 8.53 3.43 -11.19
C VAL A 35 7.45 4.34 -10.64
N GLY A 36 7.25 4.31 -9.32
CA GLY A 36 6.26 5.13 -8.63
C GLY A 36 4.83 4.60 -8.68
N THR A 37 4.52 3.58 -9.48
CA THR A 37 3.20 2.97 -9.49
C THR A 37 3.05 1.96 -8.36
N ILE A 38 1.98 2.12 -7.58
CA ILE A 38 1.59 1.21 -6.52
C ILE A 38 0.29 0.53 -6.92
N VAL A 39 0.24 -0.78 -6.75
CA VAL A 39 -0.93 -1.60 -7.01
C VAL A 39 -1.38 -2.34 -5.76
N ASP A 40 -2.68 -2.62 -5.70
CA ASP A 40 -3.28 -3.44 -4.66
C ASP A 40 -3.01 -4.94 -4.89
N ALA A 41 -3.40 -5.80 -3.95
CA ALA A 41 -3.21 -7.25 -4.03
C ALA A 41 -3.86 -7.90 -5.25
N THR A 42 -4.86 -7.27 -5.87
CA THR A 42 -5.51 -7.76 -7.10
C THR A 42 -4.82 -7.26 -8.38
N GLY A 43 -3.81 -6.39 -8.26
CA GLY A 43 -3.12 -5.76 -9.38
C GLY A 43 -3.82 -4.49 -9.89
N ARG A 44 -4.82 -3.97 -9.17
CA ARG A 44 -5.44 -2.70 -9.51
C ARG A 44 -4.57 -1.54 -9.06
N GLY A 45 -4.43 -0.52 -9.89
CA GLY A 45 -3.73 0.72 -9.53
C GLY A 45 -4.33 1.36 -8.28
N PHE A 46 -3.47 1.67 -7.31
CA PHE A 46 -3.82 2.37 -6.08
C PHE A 46 -3.39 3.84 -6.17
N VAL A 47 -2.12 4.10 -6.47
CA VAL A 47 -1.59 5.47 -6.67
C VAL A 47 -0.40 5.43 -7.62
N VAL A 48 -0.19 6.55 -8.33
CA VAL A 48 1.04 6.82 -9.09
C VAL A 48 1.73 7.99 -8.42
N VAL A 49 2.92 7.75 -7.86
CA VAL A 49 3.79 8.78 -7.30
C VAL A 49 4.42 9.55 -8.46
N ASP A 50 4.41 10.88 -8.37
CA ASP A 50 4.99 11.76 -9.38
C ASP A 50 4.46 11.53 -10.81
N MET A 51 3.14 11.71 -10.96
CA MET A 51 2.45 11.52 -12.24
C MET A 51 3.03 12.37 -13.39
N HIS A 52 3.70 13.48 -13.08
CA HIS A 52 4.26 14.41 -14.06
C HIS A 52 5.77 14.26 -14.29
N ARG A 53 6.42 13.31 -13.60
CA ARG A 53 7.86 13.01 -13.73
C ARG A 53 8.75 14.22 -13.42
N GLU A 54 8.39 14.97 -12.38
CA GLU A 54 9.14 16.14 -11.92
C GLU A 54 10.29 15.76 -10.97
N LEU A 55 10.25 14.56 -10.39
CA LEU A 55 11.23 14.06 -9.43
C LEU A 55 12.13 12.97 -10.04
N PRO A 56 13.36 12.80 -9.53
CA PRO A 56 14.20 11.67 -9.91
C PRO A 56 13.60 10.32 -9.49
N ASP A 57 13.78 9.29 -10.33
CA ASP A 57 13.27 7.92 -10.10
C ASP A 57 13.62 7.35 -8.71
N ALA A 58 14.82 7.63 -8.21
CA ALA A 58 15.25 7.20 -6.87
C ALA A 58 14.35 7.79 -5.77
N GLN A 59 14.05 9.09 -5.86
CA GLN A 59 13.18 9.77 -4.91
C GLN A 59 11.73 9.29 -5.02
N VAL A 60 11.24 9.09 -6.26
CA VAL A 60 9.91 8.52 -6.51
C VAL A 60 9.80 7.11 -5.90
N THR A 61 10.84 6.30 -6.04
CA THR A 61 10.90 4.94 -5.48
C THR A 61 10.86 4.97 -3.96
N GLU A 62 11.68 5.79 -3.30
CA GLU A 62 11.68 5.93 -1.84
C GLU A 62 10.31 6.38 -1.30
N ILE A 63 9.67 7.36 -1.95
CA ILE A 63 8.34 7.82 -1.56
C ILE A 63 7.32 6.69 -1.71
N ALA A 64 7.35 5.95 -2.82
CA ALA A 64 6.45 4.84 -3.05
C ALA A 64 6.66 3.72 -2.02
N GLU A 65 7.91 3.41 -1.65
CA GLU A 65 8.24 2.41 -0.62
C GLU A 65 7.68 2.82 0.75
N LEU A 66 7.81 4.10 1.12
CA LEU A 66 7.26 4.63 2.37
C LEU A 66 5.73 4.54 2.41
N ILE A 67 5.05 4.82 1.28
CA ILE A 67 3.59 4.69 1.18
C ILE A 67 3.18 3.22 1.35
N VAL A 68 3.80 2.30 0.61
CA VAL A 68 3.53 0.86 0.70
C VAL A 68 3.72 0.38 2.14
N LEU A 69 4.84 0.74 2.77
CA LEU A 69 5.18 0.36 4.14
C LEU A 69 4.12 0.86 5.13
N ALA A 70 3.78 2.15 5.08
CA ALA A 70 2.85 2.76 6.02
C ALA A 70 1.44 2.17 5.90
N VAL A 71 0.93 2.01 4.67
CA VAL A 71 -0.41 1.47 4.43
C VAL A 71 -0.49 0.00 4.83
N ASN A 72 0.50 -0.81 4.47
CA ASN A 72 0.54 -2.23 4.81
C ASN A 72 0.65 -2.43 6.33
N ALA A 73 1.51 -1.67 7.01
CA ALA A 73 1.65 -1.73 8.46
C ALA A 73 0.33 -1.40 9.17
N GLN A 74 -0.39 -0.36 8.73
CA GLN A 74 -1.71 -0.02 9.26
C GLN A 74 -2.75 -1.12 8.99
N GLY A 75 -2.62 -1.82 7.86
CA GLY A 75 -3.41 -3.01 7.53
C GLY A 75 -3.03 -4.27 8.30
N GLY A 76 -2.00 -4.24 9.14
CA GLY A 76 -1.52 -5.41 9.88
C GLY A 76 -0.68 -6.38 9.02
N PHE A 77 -0.20 -5.93 7.86
CA PHE A 77 0.72 -6.69 7.03
C PHE A 77 2.15 -6.28 7.41
N PRO A 78 2.96 -7.22 7.92
CA PRO A 78 4.34 -6.90 8.29
C PRO A 78 5.13 -6.47 7.05
N ALA A 79 6.10 -5.58 7.27
CA ALA A 79 7.03 -5.23 6.22
C ALA A 79 7.76 -6.49 5.74
N SER A 80 7.51 -6.91 4.50
CA SER A 80 8.39 -7.83 3.81
C SER A 80 9.67 -7.05 3.50
N VAL A 81 10.66 -7.11 4.40
CA VAL A 81 12.00 -6.61 4.08
C VAL A 81 12.61 -7.59 3.10
N GLU A 82 12.36 -7.39 1.80
CA GLU A 82 13.25 -7.94 0.79
C GLU A 82 14.55 -7.14 0.88
N MET A 83 15.52 -7.67 1.62
CA MET A 83 16.89 -7.16 1.59
C MET A 83 17.38 -7.27 0.14
N ARG A 84 17.28 -6.18 -0.62
CA ARG A 84 17.97 -6.08 -1.90
C ARG A 84 19.45 -6.15 -1.57
N GLY A 85 20.06 -7.30 -1.86
CA GLY A 85 21.46 -7.56 -1.61
C GLY A 85 22.30 -6.42 -2.16
N ALA A 86 23.22 -5.91 -1.34
CA ALA A 86 24.34 -5.13 -1.81
C ALA A 86 25.10 -5.99 -2.84
N ALA A 87 25.06 -5.56 -4.09
CA ALA A 87 25.91 -6.07 -5.17
C ALA A 87 26.47 -4.87 -5.93
#